data_AF-A0A9Q0DJT5-F1
#
_entry.id   AF-A0A9Q0DJT5-F1
#
_cell.length_a   1.000
_cell.length_b   1.000
_cell.length_c   1.000
_cell.angle_alpha   90.00
_cell.angle_beta   90.00
_cell.angle_gamma   90.00
#
_symmetry.space_group_name_H-M   'P 1'
#
loop_
_entity.id
_entity.type
_entity.pdbx_description
1 polymer ?
#
loop_
_entity_poly.entity_id
_entity_poly.type
_entity_poly.pdbx_seq_one_letter_code
_entity_poly.pdbx_strand_id
1 'polypeptide(L)'
;MVCLCLSDLPLVNLSVEPQPILEGNLVKFHCSAKANPPVTLYRWAKGGSVIKDVSGDIYEVIVDHSFFTEPVSCEVTNALGSTNLSRNVDVYFGPRMAAEPQSLQVDLASDAVFNCAWTGNPSLTIVWMKRGSGVVLSNENILTLKAVRQEDAGKAGASVQWVSLGLEIHTWNREAGASVQWVSLGLEIHTWNREAGASVQWVSLGLEIHTWNREAGASVQWVSLGLEIHTWNREAGASVQWVSLGLEIHTWNREAGASVQWVSLGLEIHTWNREAAFFPTGHQRQS
;
A
#
# COMPACT_ATOMS: atom_id res chain seq x y z
N MET A 1 -48.62 -35.54 26.44
CA MET A 1 -47.59 -34.50 26.64
C MET A 1 -47.42 -33.80 25.31
N VAL A 2 -47.91 -32.55 25.19
CA VAL A 2 -47.80 -31.77 23.95
C VAL A 2 -46.61 -30.85 24.12
N CYS A 3 -45.60 -30.98 23.27
CA CYS A 3 -44.46 -30.09 23.24
C CYS A 3 -44.84 -28.88 22.38
N LEU A 4 -44.77 -27.66 22.93
CA LEU A 4 -44.93 -26.44 22.15
C LEU A 4 -43.56 -26.07 21.56
N CYS A 5 -43.28 -26.49 20.33
CA CYS A 5 -42.05 -26.14 19.63
C CYS A 5 -42.25 -24.80 18.92
N LEU A 6 -41.74 -23.70 19.49
CA LEU A 6 -41.68 -22.42 18.79
C LEU A 6 -40.78 -22.57 17.56
N SER A 7 -41.31 -22.19 16.40
CA SER A 7 -40.59 -22.20 15.14
C SER A 7 -40.22 -20.75 14.79
N ASP A 8 -38.94 -20.52 14.50
CA ASP A 8 -38.33 -19.20 14.34
C ASP A 8 -37.52 -19.11 13.04
N LEU A 9 -37.44 -17.91 12.48
CA LEU A 9 -36.55 -17.59 11.36
C LEU A 9 -35.07 -17.74 11.77
N PRO A 10 -34.15 -17.96 10.81
CA PRO A 10 -32.73 -18.08 11.13
C PRO A 10 -32.17 -16.79 11.76
N LEU A 11 -31.58 -16.90 12.94
CA LEU A 11 -30.76 -15.87 13.55
C LEU A 11 -29.31 -16.02 13.06
N VAL A 12 -28.92 -15.18 12.11
CA VAL A 12 -27.63 -15.25 11.40
C VAL A 12 -26.55 -14.45 12.14
N ASN A 13 -25.34 -14.98 12.20
CA ASN A 13 -24.15 -14.32 12.69
C ASN A 13 -22.99 -14.54 11.71
N LEU A 14 -22.35 -13.46 11.28
CA LEU A 14 -21.31 -13.44 10.26
C LEU A 14 -20.00 -12.90 10.83
N SER A 15 -18.96 -13.75 10.88
CA SER A 15 -17.61 -13.40 11.31
C SER A 15 -16.58 -13.64 10.21
N VAL A 16 -15.38 -13.06 10.37
CA VAL A 16 -14.27 -13.17 9.42
C VAL A 16 -12.94 -13.26 10.16
N GLU A 17 -12.09 -14.19 9.75
CA GLU A 17 -10.77 -14.45 10.35
C GLU A 17 -9.71 -14.75 9.27
N PRO A 18 -8.42 -14.40 9.51
CA PRO A 18 -7.89 -13.66 10.66
C PRO A 18 -8.14 -12.14 10.57
N GLN A 19 -8.01 -11.44 11.71
CA GLN A 19 -7.99 -9.96 11.78
C GLN A 19 -6.65 -9.49 12.37
N PRO A 20 -6.06 -8.36 11.90
CA PRO A 20 -6.53 -7.48 10.81
C PRO A 20 -6.43 -8.13 9.42
N ILE A 21 -7.23 -7.64 8.47
CA ILE A 21 -7.35 -8.23 7.12
C ILE A 21 -6.53 -7.39 6.13
N LEU A 22 -5.52 -7.98 5.50
CA LEU A 22 -4.69 -7.31 4.47
C LEU A 22 -5.10 -7.77 3.07
N GLU A 23 -5.03 -6.87 2.08
CA GLU A 23 -5.19 -7.25 0.67
C GLU A 23 -4.21 -8.38 0.28
N GLY A 24 -4.73 -9.42 -0.38
CA GLY A 24 -3.97 -10.61 -0.76
C GLY A 24 -3.96 -11.72 0.30
N ASN A 25 -4.49 -11.49 1.50
CA ASN A 25 -4.63 -12.54 2.50
C ASN A 25 -5.76 -13.51 2.15
N LEU A 26 -5.53 -14.78 2.44
CA LEU A 26 -6.59 -15.79 2.48
C LEU A 26 -7.39 -15.63 3.78
N VAL A 27 -8.67 -15.30 3.67
CA VAL A 27 -9.58 -15.15 4.82
C VAL A 27 -10.72 -16.14 4.74
N LYS A 28 -11.28 -16.45 5.92
CA LYS A 28 -12.45 -17.31 6.07
C LYS A 28 -13.58 -16.52 6.69
N PHE A 29 -14.68 -16.41 5.95
CA PHE A 29 -15.95 -15.93 6.46
C PHE A 29 -16.74 -17.09 7.03
N HIS A 30 -17.23 -16.93 8.25
CA HIS A 30 -18.05 -17.91 8.96
C HIS A 30 -19.46 -17.35 9.13
N CYS A 31 -20.44 -18.04 8.54
CA CYS A 31 -21.85 -17.70 8.65
C CYS A 31 -22.57 -18.77 9.48
N SER A 32 -22.75 -18.48 10.77
CA SER A 32 -23.47 -19.36 11.69
C SER A 32 -24.92 -18.92 11.83
N ALA A 33 -25.87 -19.85 11.89
CA ALA A 33 -27.27 -19.53 12.09
C ALA A 33 -27.94 -20.43 13.12
N LYS A 34 -28.69 -19.84 14.04
CA LYS A 34 -29.61 -20.56 14.94
C LYS A 34 -31.00 -20.51 14.34
N ALA A 35 -31.56 -21.65 13.95
CA ALA A 35 -32.86 -21.75 13.32
C ALA A 35 -33.65 -22.96 13.85
N ASN A 36 -34.97 -22.83 13.93
CA ASN A 36 -35.89 -23.95 14.15
C ASN A 36 -37.12 -23.76 13.25
N PRO A 37 -37.37 -24.57 12.20
CA PRO A 37 -36.69 -25.81 11.78
C PRO A 37 -35.20 -25.64 11.35
N PRO A 38 -34.45 -26.71 11.01
CA PRO A 38 -33.03 -26.59 10.67
C PRO A 38 -32.80 -25.86 9.34
N VAL A 39 -31.62 -25.24 9.22
CA VAL A 39 -31.19 -24.53 8.01
C VAL A 39 -31.18 -25.46 6.80
N THR A 40 -31.73 -25.00 5.68
CA THR A 40 -31.80 -25.75 4.42
C THR A 40 -30.86 -25.23 3.34
N LEU A 41 -30.46 -23.95 3.38
CA LEU A 41 -29.60 -23.34 2.35
C LEU A 41 -28.80 -22.15 2.90
N TYR A 42 -27.54 -22.07 2.51
CA TYR A 42 -26.68 -20.89 2.62
C TYR A 42 -26.46 -20.28 1.24
N ARG A 43 -26.54 -18.95 1.14
CA ARG A 43 -26.29 -18.19 -0.09
C ARG A 43 -25.40 -17.00 0.21
N TRP A 44 -24.24 -16.95 -0.44
CA TRP A 44 -23.28 -15.85 -0.28
C TRP A 44 -23.43 -14.82 -1.40
N ALA A 45 -23.22 -13.56 -1.06
CA ALA A 45 -23.15 -12.47 -2.03
C ALA A 45 -22.08 -11.45 -1.63
N LYS A 46 -21.47 -10.78 -2.61
CA LYS A 46 -20.54 -9.67 -2.43
C LYS A 46 -20.98 -8.50 -3.29
N GLY A 47 -21.13 -7.31 -2.69
CA GLY A 47 -21.58 -6.13 -3.42
C GLY A 47 -22.93 -6.31 -4.12
N GLY A 48 -23.80 -7.18 -3.58
CA GLY A 48 -25.07 -7.56 -4.19
C GLY A 48 -25.01 -8.66 -5.26
N SER A 49 -23.82 -9.11 -5.68
CA SER A 49 -23.64 -10.19 -6.63
C SER A 49 -23.54 -11.56 -5.94
N VAL A 50 -24.37 -12.52 -6.35
CA VAL A 50 -24.41 -13.87 -5.76
C VAL A 50 -23.20 -14.69 -6.16
N ILE A 51 -22.55 -15.32 -5.17
CA ILE A 51 -21.41 -16.22 -5.34
C ILE A 51 -21.95 -17.65 -5.44
N LYS A 52 -21.93 -18.24 -6.63
CA LYS A 52 -22.55 -19.55 -6.90
C LYS A 52 -21.71 -20.74 -6.45
N ASP A 53 -20.41 -20.56 -6.32
CA ASP A 53 -19.46 -21.64 -6.05
C ASP A 53 -19.39 -22.01 -4.55
N VAL A 54 -20.23 -21.39 -3.71
CA VAL A 54 -20.21 -21.55 -2.25
C VAL A 54 -21.62 -21.84 -1.74
N SER A 55 -21.83 -23.05 -1.21
CA SER A 55 -23.12 -23.52 -0.68
C SER A 55 -23.08 -23.85 0.82
N GLY A 56 -21.93 -23.69 1.47
CA GLY A 56 -21.71 -23.95 2.89
C GLY A 56 -21.80 -22.72 3.78
N ASP A 57 -21.62 -22.95 5.08
CA ASP A 57 -21.51 -21.94 6.14
C ASP A 57 -20.13 -21.24 6.17
N ILE A 58 -19.17 -21.73 5.39
CA ILE A 58 -17.81 -21.18 5.27
C ILE A 58 -17.59 -20.67 3.84
N TYR A 59 -17.12 -19.45 3.72
CA TYR A 59 -16.63 -18.86 2.48
C TYR A 59 -15.15 -18.48 2.62
N GLU A 60 -14.29 -19.17 1.87
CA GLU A 60 -12.85 -18.94 1.87
C GLU A 60 -12.44 -18.23 0.57
N VAL A 61 -11.73 -17.10 0.70
CA VAL A 61 -11.36 -16.26 -0.44
C VAL A 61 -10.09 -15.46 -0.16
N ILE A 62 -9.34 -15.17 -1.22
CA ILE A 62 -8.26 -14.19 -1.17
C ILE A 62 -8.89 -12.80 -1.31
N VAL A 63 -8.77 -11.97 -0.27
CA VAL A 63 -9.37 -10.63 -0.29
C VAL A 63 -8.59 -9.66 -1.17
N ASP A 64 -9.31 -8.74 -1.79
CA ASP A 64 -8.77 -7.59 -2.51
C ASP A 64 -9.34 -6.28 -1.92
N HIS A 65 -8.85 -5.12 -2.38
CA HIS A 65 -9.35 -3.81 -1.93
C HIS A 65 -10.86 -3.61 -2.13
N SER A 66 -11.53 -4.33 -3.04
CA SER A 66 -12.96 -4.12 -3.27
C SER A 66 -13.83 -4.63 -2.12
N PHE A 67 -13.32 -5.52 -1.25
CA PHE A 67 -13.99 -5.94 -0.02
C PHE A 67 -14.15 -4.81 1.01
N PHE A 68 -13.36 -3.73 0.89
CA PHE A 68 -13.53 -2.53 1.72
C PHE A 68 -14.78 -1.75 1.32
N THR A 69 -15.08 -1.66 0.02
CA THR A 69 -16.22 -0.92 -0.52
C THR A 69 -17.47 -1.79 -0.69
N GLU A 70 -17.29 -3.08 -0.95
CA GLU A 70 -18.36 -4.04 -1.23
C GLU A 70 -18.59 -4.97 -0.05
N PRO A 71 -19.72 -4.88 0.67
CA PRO A 71 -19.99 -5.73 1.81
C PRO A 71 -20.22 -7.19 1.39
N VAL A 72 -19.79 -8.10 2.26
CA VAL A 72 -20.07 -9.54 2.13
C VAL A 72 -21.37 -9.84 2.86
N SER A 73 -22.27 -10.56 2.19
CA SER A 73 -23.59 -10.91 2.70
C SER A 73 -23.78 -12.41 2.72
N CYS A 74 -24.35 -12.91 3.82
CA CYS A 74 -24.77 -14.29 3.95
C CYS A 74 -26.27 -14.35 4.19
N GLU A 75 -26.97 -15.01 3.29
CA GLU A 75 -28.39 -15.31 3.41
C GLU A 75 -28.59 -16.78 3.77
N VAL A 76 -29.34 -16.99 4.85
CA VAL A 76 -29.61 -18.32 5.39
C VAL A 76 -31.10 -18.58 5.32
N THR A 77 -31.47 -19.74 4.75
CA THR A 77 -32.87 -20.12 4.52
C THR A 77 -33.24 -21.35 5.34
N ASN A 78 -34.48 -21.34 5.81
CA ASN A 78 -35.16 -22.44 6.50
C ASN A 78 -36.58 -22.58 5.91
N ALA A 79 -37.33 -23.61 6.31
CA ALA A 79 -38.71 -23.87 5.89
C ALA A 79 -39.68 -22.69 6.15
N LEU A 80 -39.35 -21.78 7.08
CA LEU A 80 -40.15 -20.59 7.36
C LEU A 80 -39.81 -19.37 6.49
N GLY A 81 -38.61 -19.33 5.88
CA GLY A 81 -38.13 -18.17 5.14
C GLY A 81 -36.62 -17.98 5.22
N SER A 82 -36.14 -16.82 4.77
CA SER A 82 -34.71 -16.47 4.76
C SER A 82 -34.39 -15.22 5.57
N THR A 83 -33.18 -15.19 6.13
CA THR A 83 -32.58 -14.04 6.81
C THR A 83 -31.25 -13.71 6.15
N ASN A 84 -31.02 -12.45 5.79
CA ASN A 84 -29.78 -11.97 5.19
C ASN A 84 -29.04 -11.04 6.18
N LEU A 85 -27.74 -11.30 6.37
CA LEU A 85 -26.84 -10.44 7.12
C LEU A 85 -25.66 -10.01 6.26
N SER A 86 -25.44 -8.70 6.15
CA SER A 86 -24.30 -8.09 5.47
C SER A 86 -23.29 -7.55 6.47
N ARG A 87 -21.99 -7.69 6.16
CA ARG A 87 -20.87 -7.19 6.96
C ARG A 87 -19.87 -6.48 6.06
N ASN A 88 -19.52 -5.25 6.44
CA ASN A 88 -18.37 -4.54 5.88
C ASN A 88 -17.08 -5.15 6.42
N VAL A 89 -16.07 -5.23 5.57
CA VAL A 89 -14.78 -5.81 5.88
C VAL A 89 -13.77 -4.68 5.91
N ASP A 90 -13.09 -4.51 7.05
CA ASP A 90 -12.01 -3.54 7.18
C ASP A 90 -10.73 -4.14 6.59
N VAL A 91 -10.56 -3.97 5.28
CA VAL A 91 -9.40 -4.45 4.55
C VAL A 91 -8.37 -3.33 4.47
N TYR A 92 -7.15 -3.61 4.91
CA TYR A 92 -6.00 -2.72 4.80
C TYR A 92 -5.32 -2.89 3.43
N PHE A 93 -5.15 -1.78 2.71
CA PHE A 93 -4.55 -1.74 1.39
C PHE A 93 -3.90 -0.38 1.13
N GLY A 94 -2.83 -0.40 0.33
CA GLY A 94 -2.04 0.79 0.00
C GLY A 94 -2.77 1.78 -0.93
N PRO A 95 -2.18 2.97 -1.16
CA PRO A 95 -2.76 4.00 -2.00
C PRO A 95 -3.00 3.52 -3.43
N ARG A 96 -4.24 3.66 -3.89
CA ARG A 96 -4.69 3.39 -5.25
C ARG A 96 -5.28 4.64 -5.87
N MET A 97 -4.88 4.94 -7.09
CA MET A 97 -5.44 6.04 -7.87
C MET A 97 -6.84 5.64 -8.34
N ALA A 98 -7.87 6.31 -7.81
CA ALA A 98 -9.26 6.11 -8.19
C ALA A 98 -9.62 6.92 -9.45
N ALA A 99 -9.00 8.09 -9.62
CA ALA A 99 -9.13 8.90 -10.83
C ALA A 99 -7.79 9.54 -11.21
N GLU A 100 -7.34 9.27 -12.43
CA GLU A 100 -6.14 9.87 -13.00
C GLU A 100 -6.39 11.35 -13.34
N PRO A 101 -5.47 12.27 -13.01
CA PRO A 101 -5.60 13.67 -13.40
C PRO A 101 -5.47 13.79 -14.92
N GLN A 102 -6.50 14.33 -15.56
CA GLN A 102 -6.47 14.56 -17.00
C GLN A 102 -5.51 15.70 -17.35
N SER A 103 -4.79 15.54 -18.46
CA SER A 103 -3.99 16.61 -19.04
C SER A 103 -4.91 17.73 -19.52
N LEU A 104 -4.78 18.92 -18.94
CA LEU A 104 -5.55 20.10 -19.32
C LEU A 104 -4.68 21.02 -20.19
N GLN A 105 -5.20 21.45 -21.35
CA GLN A 105 -4.63 22.57 -22.11
C GLN A 105 -5.33 23.85 -21.65
N VAL A 106 -4.55 24.79 -21.11
CA VAL A 106 -5.04 26.01 -20.48
C VAL A 106 -4.26 27.19 -21.06
N ASP A 107 -4.97 28.27 -21.41
CA ASP A 107 -4.34 29.50 -21.90
C ASP A 107 -3.58 30.20 -20.77
N LEU A 108 -2.50 30.92 -21.13
CA LEU A 108 -1.72 31.71 -20.18
C LEU A 108 -2.65 32.67 -19.39
N ALA A 109 -2.39 32.79 -18.09
CA ALA A 109 -3.17 33.60 -17.14
C ALA A 109 -4.61 33.13 -16.86
N SER A 110 -5.04 31.99 -17.38
CA SER A 110 -6.28 31.34 -16.92
C SER A 110 -6.02 30.34 -15.79
N ASP A 111 -7.06 29.98 -15.04
CA ASP A 111 -6.96 29.10 -13.89
C ASP A 111 -7.00 27.62 -14.34
N ALA A 112 -6.06 26.81 -13.85
CA ALA A 112 -6.05 25.36 -14.09
C ALA A 112 -6.49 24.62 -12.83
N VAL A 113 -7.41 23.67 -13.00
CA VAL A 113 -7.91 22.81 -11.92
C VAL A 113 -7.51 21.37 -12.23
N PHE A 114 -6.69 20.78 -11.37
CA PHE A 114 -6.35 19.37 -11.41
C PHE A 114 -7.11 18.65 -10.31
N ASN A 115 -7.73 17.53 -10.68
CA ASN A 115 -8.41 16.65 -9.74
C ASN A 115 -7.67 15.32 -9.70
N CYS A 116 -7.26 14.88 -8.52
CA CYS A 116 -6.70 13.55 -8.32
C CYS A 116 -7.40 12.89 -7.14
N ALA A 117 -8.01 11.74 -7.41
CA ALA A 117 -8.69 10.97 -6.38
C ALA A 117 -7.84 9.75 -6.03
N TRP A 118 -7.45 9.64 -4.77
CA TRP A 118 -6.77 8.47 -4.21
C TRP A 118 -7.65 7.80 -3.17
N THR A 119 -7.53 6.48 -3.09
CA THR A 119 -8.19 5.63 -2.09
C THR A 119 -7.15 4.79 -1.39
N GLY A 120 -7.26 4.65 -0.07
CA GLY A 120 -6.35 3.82 0.73
C GLY A 120 -6.95 3.60 2.12
N ASN A 121 -6.52 2.52 2.78
CA ASN A 121 -6.87 2.23 4.16
C ASN A 121 -5.61 1.73 4.91
N PRO A 122 -5.08 2.48 5.89
CA PRO A 122 -5.64 3.68 6.54
C PRO A 122 -5.67 4.93 5.64
N SER A 123 -6.41 5.96 6.06
CA SER A 123 -6.60 7.21 5.32
C SER A 123 -5.28 7.85 4.87
N LEU A 124 -5.24 8.31 3.62
CA LEU A 124 -4.06 8.88 2.98
C LEU A 124 -3.96 10.40 3.18
N THR A 125 -2.74 10.93 3.19
CA THR A 125 -2.48 12.37 3.04
C THR A 125 -2.00 12.64 1.61
N ILE A 126 -2.69 13.51 0.87
CA ILE A 126 -2.34 13.84 -0.52
C ILE A 126 -1.56 15.15 -0.54
N VAL A 127 -0.49 15.21 -1.32
CA VAL A 127 0.33 16.41 -1.48
C VAL A 127 0.58 16.66 -2.97
N TRP A 128 0.27 17.87 -3.42
CA TRP A 128 0.61 18.34 -4.76
C TRP A 128 1.97 19.02 -4.75
N MET A 129 2.87 18.61 -5.64
CA MET A 129 4.19 19.23 -5.81
C MET A 129 4.46 19.55 -7.27
N LYS A 130 5.19 20.66 -7.49
CA LYS A 130 5.65 21.03 -8.83
C LYS A 130 6.91 20.24 -9.18
N ARG A 131 6.94 19.60 -10.35
CA ARG A 131 8.09 18.79 -10.78
C ARG A 131 9.39 19.63 -10.76
N GLY A 132 10.39 19.18 -10.00
CA GLY A 132 11.70 19.83 -9.93
C GLY A 132 11.83 20.97 -8.92
N SER A 133 10.75 21.34 -8.24
CA SER A 133 10.81 22.23 -7.07
C SER A 133 10.05 21.54 -5.96
N GLY A 134 10.68 21.18 -4.84
CA GLY A 134 10.03 20.57 -3.66
C GLY A 134 9.02 21.47 -2.95
N VAL A 135 8.38 22.38 -3.69
CA VAL A 135 7.33 23.29 -3.26
C VAL A 135 6.01 22.52 -3.26
N VAL A 136 5.44 22.43 -2.07
CA VAL A 136 4.08 21.94 -1.85
C VAL A 136 3.09 23.00 -2.33
N LEU A 137 2.21 22.63 -3.26
CA LEU A 137 1.21 23.49 -3.88
C LEU A 137 -0.16 23.39 -3.19
N SER A 138 -0.53 22.20 -2.71
CA SER A 138 -1.82 21.93 -2.05
C SER A 138 -1.76 20.58 -1.32
N ASN A 139 -2.58 20.42 -0.28
CA ASN A 139 -2.78 19.17 0.46
C ASN A 139 -4.22 18.60 0.28
N GLU A 140 -4.98 19.14 -0.66
CA GLU A 140 -6.35 18.72 -0.96
C GLU A 140 -6.41 17.82 -2.20
N ASN A 141 -7.54 17.11 -2.41
CA ASN A 141 -7.75 16.29 -3.62
C ASN A 141 -7.77 17.13 -4.92
N ILE A 142 -7.97 18.44 -4.79
CA ILE A 142 -8.04 19.39 -5.90
C ILE A 142 -6.88 20.38 -5.78
N LEU A 143 -6.13 20.54 -6.87
CA LEU A 143 -5.15 21.60 -7.02
C LEU A 143 -5.72 22.68 -7.95
N THR A 144 -5.82 23.90 -7.45
CA THR A 144 -6.17 25.07 -8.26
C THR A 144 -4.94 25.95 -8.45
N LEU A 145 -4.38 25.97 -9.66
CA LEU A 145 -3.34 26.92 -10.05
C LEU A 145 -4.01 28.17 -10.61
N LYS A 146 -3.88 29.30 -9.90
CA LYS A 146 -4.40 30.59 -10.37
C LYS A 146 -3.42 31.25 -11.32
N ALA A 147 -3.92 31.77 -12.44
CA ALA A 147 -3.13 32.48 -13.46
C ALA A 147 -1.88 31.70 -13.91
N VAL A 148 -2.09 30.60 -14.63
CA VAL A 148 -1.04 29.67 -15.11
C VAL A 148 0.04 30.41 -15.90
N ARG A 149 1.30 30.15 -15.56
CA ARG A 149 2.49 30.71 -16.22
C ARG A 149 3.18 29.67 -17.09
N GLN A 150 4.02 30.11 -18.03
CA GLN A 150 4.80 29.22 -18.91
C GLN A 150 5.67 28.21 -18.13
N GLU A 151 6.07 28.57 -16.90
CA GLU A 151 6.86 27.75 -15.98
C GLU A 151 6.07 26.60 -15.32
N ASP A 152 4.74 26.59 -15.42
CA ASP A 152 3.86 25.55 -14.84
C ASP A 152 3.57 24.41 -15.83
N ALA A 153 4.06 24.52 -17.07
CA ALA A 153 3.95 23.49 -18.08
C ALA A 153 4.85 22.28 -17.75
N GLY A 154 4.34 21.33 -16.98
CA GLY A 154 4.95 20.03 -16.71
C GLY A 154 3.90 18.99 -16.34
N LYS A 155 4.05 17.73 -16.80
CA LYS A 155 3.17 16.61 -16.45
C LYS A 155 3.01 16.53 -14.93
N ALA A 156 1.81 16.83 -14.43
CA ALA A 156 1.44 16.68 -13.03
C ALA A 156 1.25 15.19 -12.73
N GLY A 157 2.33 14.52 -12.34
CA GLY A 157 2.23 13.23 -11.67
C GLY A 157 2.17 13.48 -10.17
N ALA A 158 1.22 12.84 -9.49
CA ALA A 158 1.13 12.94 -8.05
C ALA A 158 2.34 12.23 -7.40
N SER A 159 2.85 12.83 -6.34
CA SER A 159 3.98 12.35 -5.55
C SER A 159 3.48 11.94 -4.17
N VAL A 160 4.07 10.89 -3.60
CA VAL A 160 3.69 10.32 -2.30
C VAL A 160 4.81 10.67 -1.31
N GLN A 161 4.45 11.19 -0.13
CA GLN A 161 5.42 11.51 0.92
C GLN A 161 4.91 11.08 2.31
N TRP A 162 5.81 10.46 3.08
CA TRP A 162 5.59 10.04 4.46
C TRP A 162 6.57 10.74 5.40
N VAL A 163 6.07 11.14 6.56
CA VAL A 163 6.87 11.73 7.64
C VAL A 163 6.44 11.16 8.96
N SER A 164 7.34 10.45 9.64
CA SER A 164 7.11 9.94 11.00
C SER A 164 8.05 10.62 12.00
N LEU A 165 7.54 10.78 13.23
CA LEU A 165 8.27 11.38 14.34
C LEU A 165 8.38 10.42 15.56
N GLY A 166 7.92 9.18 15.41
CA GLY A 166 7.65 8.26 16.53
C GLY A 166 7.91 6.79 16.19
N LEU A 167 7.18 5.88 16.84
CA LEU A 167 7.28 4.44 16.60
C LEU A 167 6.17 3.99 15.65
N GLU A 168 6.54 3.52 14.46
CA GLU A 168 5.61 3.11 13.40
C GLU A 168 5.99 1.74 12.83
N ILE A 169 4.98 0.93 12.51
CA ILE A 169 5.17 -0.42 11.96
C ILE A 169 4.29 -0.59 10.74
N HIS A 170 4.93 -0.62 9.58
CA HIS A 170 4.32 -0.87 8.28
C HIS A 170 4.43 -2.35 7.94
N THR A 171 3.38 -3.09 8.21
CA THR A 171 3.38 -4.53 7.95
C THR A 171 3.35 -4.86 6.46
N TRP A 172 2.71 -4.01 5.66
CA TRP A 172 2.64 -4.18 4.21
C TRP A 172 2.46 -2.82 3.53
N ASN A 173 3.37 -2.46 2.65
CA ASN A 173 3.35 -1.21 1.92
C ASN A 173 3.57 -1.39 0.41
N ARG A 174 2.79 -0.67 -0.40
CA ARG A 174 2.92 -0.68 -1.85
C ARG A 174 2.56 0.68 -2.45
N GLU A 175 3.53 1.32 -3.09
CA GLU A 175 3.40 2.70 -3.53
C GLU A 175 3.86 2.90 -4.96
N ALA A 176 3.16 3.78 -5.68
CA ALA A 176 3.62 4.22 -6.98
C ALA A 176 3.20 5.67 -7.30
N GLY A 177 4.14 6.46 -7.82
CA GLY A 177 3.92 7.88 -8.10
C GLY A 177 5.02 8.49 -8.97
N ALA A 178 4.94 9.79 -9.25
CA ALA A 178 6.03 10.50 -9.93
C ALA A 178 7.27 10.57 -9.04
N SER A 179 7.08 10.85 -7.74
CA SER A 179 8.11 10.64 -6.72
C SER A 179 7.50 9.98 -5.49
N VAL A 180 8.27 9.12 -4.83
CA VAL A 180 7.96 8.49 -3.54
C VAL A 180 9.04 8.91 -2.55
N GLN A 181 8.66 9.45 -1.39
CA GLN A 181 9.61 9.93 -0.39
C GLN A 181 9.22 9.52 1.04
N TRP A 182 10.18 8.98 1.77
CA TRP A 182 10.07 8.62 3.18
C TRP A 182 11.01 9.44 4.04
N VAL A 183 10.51 9.94 5.16
CA VAL A 183 11.31 10.67 6.15
C VAL A 183 10.98 10.18 7.55
N SER A 184 11.96 9.56 8.21
CA SER A 184 11.84 8.97 9.53
C SER A 184 12.74 9.68 10.53
N LEU A 185 12.17 10.16 11.65
CA LEU A 185 12.94 10.67 12.80
C LEU A 185 12.92 9.72 14.01
N GLY A 186 12.29 8.55 13.89
CA GLY A 186 11.91 7.69 15.01
C GLY A 186 12.34 6.23 14.85
N LEU A 187 11.48 5.30 15.26
CA LEU A 187 11.69 3.86 15.06
C LEU A 187 10.66 3.36 14.06
N GLU A 188 11.11 2.90 12.90
CA GLU A 188 10.25 2.39 11.83
C GLU A 188 10.58 0.95 11.46
N ILE A 189 9.52 0.15 11.27
CA ILE A 189 9.65 -1.24 10.84
C ILE A 189 8.76 -1.49 9.64
N HIS A 190 9.37 -1.78 8.49
CA HIS A 190 8.73 -2.18 7.25
C HIS A 190 8.89 -3.69 7.06
N THR A 191 7.82 -4.46 7.28
CA THR A 191 7.96 -5.91 7.10
C THR A 191 7.87 -6.34 5.64
N TRP A 192 7.10 -5.60 4.84
CA TRP A 192 7.04 -5.80 3.40
C TRP A 192 6.79 -4.47 2.70
N ASN A 193 7.71 -4.06 1.84
CA ASN A 193 7.63 -2.80 1.11
C ASN A 193 7.86 -2.99 -0.38
N ARG A 194 7.08 -2.30 -1.21
CA ARG A 194 7.24 -2.28 -2.66
C ARG A 194 6.92 -0.93 -3.28
N GLU A 195 7.93 -0.30 -3.85
CA GLU A 195 7.81 1.08 -4.34
C GLU A 195 8.19 1.21 -5.80
N ALA A 196 7.48 2.08 -6.52
CA ALA A 196 7.81 2.38 -7.90
C ALA A 196 7.56 3.85 -8.29
N GLY A 197 8.56 4.57 -8.77
CA GLY A 197 8.36 5.95 -9.21
C GLY A 197 9.45 6.49 -10.12
N ALA A 198 9.32 7.73 -10.61
CA ALA A 198 10.43 8.34 -11.33
C ALA A 198 11.60 8.61 -10.38
N SER A 199 11.31 9.02 -9.14
CA SER A 199 12.28 9.07 -8.05
C SER A 199 11.73 8.40 -6.79
N VAL A 200 12.51 7.53 -6.16
CA VAL A 200 12.23 6.91 -4.85
C VAL A 200 13.31 7.36 -3.89
N GLN A 201 12.94 7.92 -2.73
CA GLN A 201 13.88 8.47 -1.78
C GLN A 201 13.53 8.14 -0.33
N TRP A 202 14.51 7.62 0.41
CA TRP A 202 14.42 7.35 1.84
C TRP A 202 15.38 8.24 2.63
N VAL A 203 14.88 8.80 3.73
CA VAL A 203 15.68 9.61 4.66
C VAL A 203 15.39 9.20 6.10
N SER A 204 16.37 8.57 6.74
CA SER A 204 16.27 8.11 8.13
C SER A 204 17.22 8.86 9.04
N LEU A 205 16.72 9.33 10.19
CA LEU A 205 17.51 9.91 11.28
C LEU A 205 17.46 9.04 12.55
N GLY A 206 16.78 7.89 12.50
CA GLY A 206 16.46 7.05 13.66
C GLY A 206 16.84 5.58 13.51
N LEU A 207 15.99 4.66 13.96
CA LEU A 207 16.15 3.22 13.75
C LEU A 207 15.17 2.74 12.70
N GLU A 208 15.65 2.14 11.62
CA GLU A 208 14.80 1.69 10.53
C GLU A 208 15.09 0.24 10.14
N ILE A 209 14.02 -0.55 10.02
CA ILE A 209 14.13 -2.00 9.79
C ILE A 209 13.24 -2.39 8.61
N HIS A 210 13.87 -2.83 7.53
CA HIS A 210 13.23 -3.37 6.33
C HIS A 210 13.43 -4.88 6.27
N THR A 211 12.38 -5.67 6.52
CA THR A 211 12.52 -7.13 6.43
C THR A 211 12.38 -7.65 5.01
N TRP A 212 11.57 -6.98 4.18
CA TRP A 212 11.46 -7.26 2.76
C TRP A 212 11.18 -5.97 2.02
N ASN A 213 12.09 -5.54 1.15
CA ASN A 213 11.97 -4.31 0.37
C ASN A 213 12.23 -4.54 -1.11
N ARG A 214 11.45 -3.88 -1.96
CA ARG A 214 11.62 -3.91 -3.42
C ARG A 214 11.27 -2.58 -4.07
N GLU A 215 12.27 -1.96 -4.69
CA GLU A 215 12.15 -0.62 -5.23
C GLU A 215 12.50 -0.57 -6.71
N ALA A 216 11.76 0.26 -7.44
CA ALA A 216 12.02 0.48 -8.86
C ALA A 216 11.80 1.94 -9.28
N GLY A 217 12.81 2.58 -9.89
CA GLY A 217 12.61 3.93 -10.38
C GLY A 217 13.66 4.45 -11.34
N ALA A 218 13.52 5.69 -11.83
CA ALA A 218 14.60 6.29 -12.62
C ALA A 218 15.78 6.63 -11.68
N SER A 219 15.48 7.18 -10.49
CA SER A 219 16.44 7.33 -9.39
C SER A 219 15.91 6.66 -8.11
N VAL A 220 16.75 5.88 -7.44
CA VAL A 220 16.51 5.30 -6.11
C VAL A 220 17.61 5.81 -5.18
N GLN A 221 17.24 6.41 -4.05
CA GLN A 221 18.20 7.02 -3.13
C GLN A 221 17.87 6.73 -1.67
N TRP A 222 18.88 6.28 -0.93
CA TRP A 222 18.84 6.10 0.52
C TRP A 222 19.77 7.07 1.22
N VAL A 223 19.27 7.68 2.30
CA VAL A 223 20.06 8.54 3.18
C VAL A 223 19.75 8.17 4.62
N SER A 224 20.73 7.62 5.33
CA SER A 224 20.57 7.21 6.71
C SER A 224 21.63 7.84 7.61
N LEU A 225 21.16 8.39 8.73
CA LEU A 225 21.97 9.04 9.76
C LEU A 225 21.93 8.25 11.09
N GLY A 226 21.25 7.11 11.12
CA GLY A 226 20.96 6.32 12.33
C GLY A 226 21.36 4.85 12.22
N LEU A 227 20.51 3.93 12.65
CA LEU A 227 20.70 2.48 12.46
C LEU A 227 19.70 1.99 11.43
N GLU A 228 20.19 1.31 10.40
CA GLU A 228 19.35 0.80 9.33
C GLU A 228 19.62 -0.69 9.05
N ILE A 229 18.55 -1.46 8.96
CA ILE A 229 18.61 -2.92 8.85
C ILE A 229 17.75 -3.40 7.70
N HIS A 230 18.40 -3.90 6.65
CA HIS A 230 17.78 -4.52 5.48
C HIS A 230 17.97 -6.03 5.51
N THR A 231 16.91 -6.79 5.76
CA THR A 231 17.00 -8.26 5.78
C THR A 231 16.92 -8.82 4.35
N TRP A 232 16.05 -8.28 3.52
CA TRP A 232 15.94 -8.62 2.10
C TRP A 232 15.62 -7.36 1.33
N ASN A 233 16.53 -6.92 0.46
CA ASN A 233 16.36 -5.73 -0.35
C ASN A 233 16.64 -6.00 -1.84
N ARG A 234 15.84 -5.41 -2.72
CA ARG A 234 16.02 -5.47 -4.16
C ARG A 234 15.66 -4.17 -4.85
N GLU A 235 16.64 -3.58 -5.50
CA GLU A 235 16.51 -2.26 -6.12
C GLU A 235 16.81 -2.31 -7.61
N ALA A 236 16.05 -1.52 -8.37
CA ALA A 236 16.26 -1.39 -9.80
C ALA A 236 16.03 0.05 -10.27
N GLY A 237 17.03 0.67 -10.89
CA GLY A 237 16.82 1.99 -11.48
C GLY A 237 17.91 2.47 -12.41
N ALA A 238 17.74 3.64 -13.03
CA ALA A 238 18.81 4.21 -13.84
C ALA A 238 19.98 4.62 -12.94
N SER A 239 19.69 5.25 -11.79
CA SER A 239 20.64 5.50 -10.72
C SER A 239 20.15 4.93 -9.38
N VAL A 240 21.02 4.22 -8.67
CA VAL A 240 20.81 3.72 -7.30
C VAL A 240 21.93 4.28 -6.43
N GLN A 241 21.58 4.95 -5.33
CA GLN A 241 22.53 5.61 -4.44
C GLN A 241 22.22 5.33 -2.97
N TRP A 242 23.26 4.97 -2.22
CA TRP A 242 23.22 4.80 -0.76
C TRP A 242 24.14 5.80 -0.09
N VAL A 243 23.64 6.47 0.94
CA VAL A 243 24.42 7.39 1.77
C VAL A 243 24.16 7.10 3.25
N SER A 244 25.18 6.61 3.95
CA SER A 244 25.13 6.35 5.38
C SER A 244 26.12 7.19 6.19
N LEU A 245 25.68 7.74 7.31
CA LEU A 245 26.59 8.20 8.37
C LEU A 245 26.51 7.32 9.63
N GLY A 246 25.77 6.21 9.59
CA GLY A 246 25.34 5.43 10.74
C GLY A 246 25.82 3.97 10.75
N LEU A 247 25.03 3.06 11.30
CA LEU A 247 25.27 1.62 11.18
C LEU A 247 24.29 1.04 10.18
N GLU A 248 24.80 0.36 9.16
CA GLU A 248 24.00 -0.27 8.10
C GLU A 248 24.22 -1.78 8.06
N ILE A 249 23.12 -2.53 8.03
CA ILE A 249 23.15 -3.98 8.02
C ILE A 249 22.29 -4.50 6.86
N HIS A 250 22.93 -5.10 5.86
CA HIS A 250 22.28 -5.76 4.75
C HIS A 250 22.48 -7.28 4.82
N THR A 251 21.43 -8.02 5.10
CA THR A 251 21.49 -9.48 5.13
C THR A 251 21.46 -10.03 3.70
N TRP A 252 20.52 -9.57 2.88
CA TRP A 252 20.44 -9.93 1.46
C TRP A 252 20.11 -8.67 0.66
N ASN A 253 21.01 -8.26 -0.24
CA ASN A 253 20.82 -7.10 -1.09
C ASN A 253 21.11 -7.39 -2.56
N ARG A 254 20.27 -6.85 -3.46
CA ARG A 254 20.47 -6.93 -4.90
C ARG A 254 20.10 -5.63 -5.60
N GLU A 255 21.08 -5.04 -6.26
CA GLU A 255 20.94 -3.77 -6.97
C GLU A 255 21.15 -3.95 -8.47
N ALA A 256 20.35 -3.25 -9.27
CA ALA A 256 20.49 -3.23 -10.71
C ALA A 256 20.30 -1.82 -11.25
N GLY A 257 21.26 -1.31 -12.01
CA GLY A 257 21.10 0.00 -12.61
C GLY A 257 22.19 0.43 -13.56
N ALA A 258 22.05 1.61 -14.16
CA ALA A 258 23.11 2.17 -15.01
C ALA A 258 24.25 2.73 -14.15
N SER A 259 23.94 3.28 -12.98
CA SER A 259 24.90 3.69 -11.96
C SER A 259 24.45 3.23 -10.58
N VAL A 260 25.31 2.49 -9.86
CA VAL A 260 25.10 2.09 -8.46
C VAL A 260 26.24 2.69 -7.64
N GLN A 261 25.92 3.41 -6.55
CA GLN A 261 26.91 4.06 -5.68
C GLN A 261 26.59 3.85 -4.21
N TRP A 262 27.64 3.63 -3.43
CA TRP A 262 27.61 3.50 -1.98
C TRP A 262 28.56 4.51 -1.35
N VAL A 263 28.07 5.27 -0.38
CA VAL A 263 28.85 6.24 0.38
C VAL A 263 28.53 6.07 1.85
N SER A 264 29.41 5.42 2.60
CA SER A 264 29.28 5.32 4.06
C SER A 264 30.45 5.93 4.78
N LEU A 265 30.14 6.67 5.85
CA LEU A 265 31.09 7.18 6.83
C LEU A 265 30.96 6.44 8.18
N GLY A 266 30.14 5.39 8.23
CA GLY A 266 29.87 4.60 9.42
C GLY A 266 30.28 3.12 9.27
N LEU A 267 29.60 2.21 9.99
CA LEU A 267 29.91 0.77 9.92
C LEU A 267 28.91 0.07 8.99
N GLU A 268 29.41 -0.65 7.99
CA GLU A 268 28.61 -1.42 7.04
C GLU A 268 28.80 -2.93 7.24
N ILE A 269 27.70 -3.67 7.27
CA ILE A 269 27.70 -5.13 7.38
C ILE A 269 26.85 -5.72 6.26
N HIS A 270 27.49 -6.42 5.33
CA HIS A 270 26.78 -7.15 4.25
C HIS A 270 27.00 -8.65 4.40
N THR A 271 25.93 -9.43 4.55
CA THR A 271 26.05 -10.91 4.52
C THR A 271 25.93 -11.47 3.11
N TRP A 272 25.11 -10.85 2.25
CA TRP A 272 25.03 -11.17 0.82
C TRP A 272 24.66 -9.92 0.02
N ASN A 273 25.50 -9.55 -0.95
CA ASN A 273 25.26 -8.40 -1.83
C ASN A 273 25.55 -8.75 -3.30
N ARG A 274 24.74 -8.25 -4.23
CA ARG A 274 24.96 -8.36 -5.67
C ARG A 274 24.54 -7.10 -6.41
N GLU A 275 25.51 -6.45 -7.03
CA GLU A 275 25.33 -5.29 -7.89
C GLU A 275 25.40 -5.68 -9.38
N ALA A 276 24.50 -5.15 -10.20
CA ALA A 276 24.48 -5.37 -11.64
C ALA A 276 24.41 -4.03 -12.39
N ALA A 277 25.57 -3.56 -12.88
CA ALA A 277 25.68 -2.40 -13.74
C ALA A 277 25.45 -2.78 -15.22
N PHE A 278 24.66 -2.00 -15.97
CA PHE A 278 24.36 -2.29 -17.38
C PHE A 278 25.49 -1.92 -18.39
N PHE A 279 26.67 -1.50 -17.91
CA PHE A 279 27.86 -1.32 -18.76
C PHE A 279 29.09 -2.03 -18.19
N PRO A 280 29.96 -2.61 -19.04
CA PRO A 280 31.19 -3.24 -18.60
C PRO A 280 32.31 -2.20 -18.36
N THR A 281 33.19 -2.52 -17.41
CA THR A 281 34.55 -1.98 -17.14
C THR A 281 34.68 -0.81 -16.16
N GLY A 282 35.56 -1.03 -15.16
CA GLY A 282 36.20 0.03 -14.38
C GLY A 282 36.35 -0.28 -12.89
N HIS A 283 37.23 -1.21 -12.51
CA HIS A 283 37.69 -1.37 -11.13
C HIS A 283 38.19 -0.02 -10.56
N GLN A 284 37.68 0.40 -9.39
CA GLN A 284 38.51 0.99 -8.33
C GLN A 284 37.94 0.63 -6.96
N ARG A 285 38.63 -0.28 -6.28
CA ARG A 285 38.68 -0.34 -4.81
C ARG A 285 39.67 0.74 -4.37
N GLN A 286 39.26 1.69 -3.54
CA GLN A 286 40.21 2.43 -2.71
C GLN A 286 40.06 1.96 -1.26
N SER A 287 41.24 1.75 -0.67
CA SER A 287 41.57 1.15 0.62
C SER A 287 41.18 1.98 1.81
#